data_AF-A0A9P7FP36-F1
#
_entry.id   AF-A0A9P7FP36-F1
#
_cell.length_a   1.000
_cell.length_b   1.000
_cell.length_c   1.000
_cell.angle_alpha   90.00
_cell.angle_beta   90.00
_cell.angle_gamma   90.00
#
_symmetry.space_group_name_H-M   'P 1'
#
loop_
_entity.id
_entity.type
_entity.pdbx_description
1 polymer ?
#
loop_
_entity_poly.entity_id
_entity_poly.type
_entity_poly.pdbx_seq_one_letter_code
_entity_poly.pdbx_strand_id
1 'polypeptide(L)' 'MFRSALSKTVLNATRPSAVQKAFTPVGARAYHENVISHYEKPRNVGSLPKGDMDVGTGLVGAPA' A
#
# COMPACT_ATOMS: atom_id res chain seq x y z
N MET A 1 -22.38 -67.16 17.96
CA MET A 1 -21.50 -66.83 16.81
C MET A 1 -22.33 -65.92 15.88
N PHE A 2 -22.12 -64.59 15.95
CA PHE A 2 -21.44 -63.78 14.91
C PHE A 2 -22.27 -63.72 13.59
N ARG A 3 -22.76 -62.60 13.05
CA ARG A 3 -22.26 -61.21 12.93
C ARG A 3 -23.42 -60.28 12.47
N SER A 4 -23.66 -59.17 13.18
CA SER A 4 -23.30 -57.78 12.77
C SER A 4 -24.09 -57.26 11.56
N ALA A 5 -25.23 -56.61 11.74
CA ALA A 5 -25.43 -55.20 12.12
C ALA A 5 -25.17 -54.17 11.00
N LEU A 6 -26.29 -53.63 10.51
CA LEU A 6 -26.59 -52.25 10.12
C LEU A 6 -25.55 -51.40 9.37
N SER A 7 -25.92 -51.13 8.11
CA SER A 7 -26.02 -49.80 7.48
C SER A 7 -25.42 -48.62 8.26
N LYS A 8 -24.37 -48.01 7.72
CA LYS A 8 -24.02 -46.61 8.00
C LYS A 8 -23.66 -45.88 6.71
N THR A 9 -24.65 -45.12 6.28
CA THR A 9 -24.65 -44.01 5.35
C THR A 9 -23.37 -43.17 5.40
N VAL A 10 -22.87 -42.92 4.20
CA VAL A 10 -21.98 -41.83 3.76
C VAL A 10 -22.04 -40.60 4.70
N LEU A 11 -21.00 -40.42 5.52
CA LEU A 11 -20.76 -39.14 6.16
C LEU A 11 -20.00 -38.26 5.17
N ASN A 12 -20.76 -37.45 4.44
CA ASN A 12 -20.23 -36.30 3.72
C ASN A 12 -19.68 -35.31 4.75
N ALA A 13 -18.38 -35.37 5.00
CA ALA A 13 -17.70 -34.44 5.89
C ALA A 13 -17.86 -33.02 5.30
N THR A 14 -18.68 -32.21 5.95
CA THR A 14 -18.72 -30.76 5.79
C THR A 14 -17.34 -30.22 6.09
N ARG A 15 -16.50 -30.09 5.05
CA ARG A 15 -15.26 -29.31 5.12
C ARG A 15 -15.68 -27.88 5.42
N PRO A 16 -15.23 -27.24 6.50
CA PRO A 16 -15.39 -25.80 6.60
C PRO A 16 -14.62 -25.22 5.42
N SER A 17 -15.35 -24.61 4.48
CA SER A 17 -14.73 -23.78 3.47
C SER A 17 -14.01 -22.69 4.24
N ALA A 18 -12.69 -22.81 4.36
CA ALA A 18 -11.86 -21.74 4.87
C ALA A 18 -12.08 -20.58 3.90
N VAL A 19 -12.92 -19.63 4.31
CA VAL A 19 -13.04 -18.34 3.65
C VAL A 19 -11.69 -17.69 3.81
N GLN A 20 -10.80 -17.92 2.84
CA GLN A 20 -9.60 -17.14 2.69
C GLN A 20 -10.10 -15.71 2.45
N LYS A 21 -10.10 -14.89 3.50
CA LYS A 21 -10.24 -13.45 3.34
C LYS A 21 -9.12 -13.05 2.40
N ALA A 22 -9.47 -12.80 1.14
CA ALA A 22 -8.55 -12.27 0.16
C ALA A 22 -7.99 -10.98 0.75
N PHE A 23 -6.69 -10.99 1.03
CA PHE A 23 -5.98 -9.80 1.47
C PHE A 23 -5.97 -8.87 0.25
N THR A 24 -6.93 -7.95 0.16
CA THR A 24 -6.86 -6.86 -0.81
C THR A 24 -5.82 -5.90 -0.26
N PRO A 25 -4.60 -5.81 -0.81
CA PRO A 25 -3.70 -4.74 -0.40
C PRO A 25 -4.43 -3.43 -0.74
N VAL A 26 -4.81 -2.67 0.29
CA VAL A 26 -5.24 -1.28 0.11
C VAL A 26 -4.12 -0.63 -0.68
N GLY A 27 -4.42 -0.10 -1.86
CA GLY A 27 -3.44 0.48 -2.77
C GLY A 27 -2.68 1.61 -2.08
N ALA A 28 -1.60 1.26 -1.39
CA ALA A 28 -0.73 2.21 -0.75
C ALA A 28 0.02 2.95 -1.85
N ARG A 29 0.04 4.27 -1.75
CA ARG A 29 0.83 5.10 -2.66
C ARG A 29 2.29 4.69 -2.49
N ALA A 30 2.92 4.26 -3.58
CA ALA A 30 4.31 3.80 -3.57
C ALA A 30 5.31 4.97 -3.57
N TYR A 31 5.11 5.96 -2.70
CA TYR A 31 6.09 7.01 -2.51
C TYR A 31 7.25 6.48 -1.68
N HIS A 32 8.46 6.80 -2.09
CA HIS A 32 9.65 6.50 -1.31
C HIS A 32 9.63 7.30 0.00
N GLU A 33 10.11 6.73 1.10
CA GLU A 33 10.11 7.37 2.43
C GLU A 33 10.78 8.76 2.41
N ASN A 34 11.92 8.89 1.72
CA ASN A 34 12.60 10.17 1.51
C ASN A 34 11.71 11.26 0.86
N VAL A 35 10.81 10.89 -0.06
CA VAL A 35 9.90 11.84 -0.72
C VAL A 35 8.86 12.32 0.28
N ILE A 36 8.26 11.40 1.02
CA ILE A 36 7.27 11.74 2.06
C ILE A 36 7.91 12.62 3.14
N SER A 37 9.08 12.22 3.65
CA SER A 37 9.82 12.96 4.66
C SER A 37 10.14 14.39 4.21
N HIS A 38 10.58 14.58 2.96
CA HIS A 38 10.88 15.90 2.45
C HIS A 38 9.62 16.74 2.17
N TYR A 39 8.49 16.10 1.85
CA TYR A 39 7.22 16.79 1.69
C TYR A 39 6.67 17.29 3.04
N GLU A 40 6.70 16.45 4.08
CA GLU A 40 6.19 16.80 5.41
C GLU A 40 7.11 17.78 6.17
N LYS A 41 8.42 17.69 5.95
CA LYS A 41 9.45 18.54 6.57
C LYS A 41 10.36 19.13 5.49
N PRO A 42 9.87 20.13 4.75
CA PRO A 42 10.61 20.69 3.63
C PRO A 42 11.83 21.47 4.13
N ARG A 43 12.91 21.44 3.34
CA ARG A 43 14.18 22.11 3.64
C ARG A 43 14.42 23.18 2.59
N ASN A 44 15.01 24.30 2.99
CA ASN A 44 15.38 25.41 2.09
C ASN A 44 14.18 26.08 1.40
N VAL A 45 13.03 26.14 2.08
CA VAL A 45 11.88 26.91 1.60
C VAL A 45 12.12 28.39 1.89
N GLY A 46 11.91 29.24 0.89
CA GLY A 46 12.12 30.68 0.99
C GLY A 46 12.54 31.25 -0.35
N SER A 47 13.06 32.47 -0.33
CA SER A 47 13.64 33.11 -1.51
C SER A 47 14.86 33.91 -1.11
N LEU A 48 15.86 33.94 -1.98
CA LEU A 48 17.01 34.81 -1.85
C LEU A 48 16.71 36.19 -2.46
N PRO A 49 17.45 37.25 -2.10
CA PRO A 49 17.30 38.58 -2.70
C PRO A 49 17.60 38.56 -4.20
N LYS A 50 16.69 39.11 -5.01
CA LYS A 50 16.80 39.07 -6.49
C LYS A 50 17.88 39.99 -7.07
N GLY A 51 18.32 40.99 -6.30
CA GLY A 51 19.30 41.99 -6.76
C GLY A 51 20.74 41.69 -6.34
N ASP A 52 20.98 40.57 -5.66
CA ASP A 52 22.31 40.17 -5.23
C ASP A 52 23.11 39.65 -6.43
N MET A 53 24.34 40.15 -6.60
CA MET A 53 25.22 39.78 -7.72
C MET A 53 25.65 38.32 -7.65
N ASP A 54 25.64 37.71 -6.47
CA ASP A 54 26.05 36.32 -6.25
C ASP A 54 24.87 35.33 -6.38
N VAL A 55 23.65 35.80 -6.65
CA VAL A 55 22.42 34.96 -6.66
C VAL A 55 21.80 34.88 -8.05
N GLY A 56 21.81 33.67 -8.63
CA GLY A 56 21.01 33.35 -9.82
C GLY A 56 19.58 32.91 -9.49
N THR A 57 18.57 33.52 -10.10
CA THR A 57 17.16 33.07 -9.99
C THR A 57 16.69 32.47 -11.32
N GLY A 58 16.26 31.20 -11.31
CA GLY A 58 15.70 30.51 -12.48
C GLY A 58 14.23 30.12 -12.28
N LEU A 59 13.37 30.46 -13.25
CA LEU A 59 11.97 30.01 -13.29
C LEU A 59 11.83 28.92 -14.36
N VAL A 60 11.22 27.79 -14.01
CA VAL A 60 11.02 26.64 -14.91
C VAL A 60 9.58 26.15 -14.86
N GLY A 61 9.05 25.66 -15.99
CA GLY A 61 7.68 25.13 -16.14
C GLY A 61 7.16 25.30 -17.57
N ALA A 62 6.12 24.57 -17.94
CA ALA A 62 5.40 24.76 -19.20
C ALA A 62 3.90 24.90 -18.91
N PRO A 63 3.18 25.83 -19.57
CA PRO A 63 1.73 25.91 -19.47
C PRO A 63 1.07 24.66 -20.07
N ALA A 64 -0.13 24.33 -19.57
CA ALA A 64 -0.98 23.25 -20.06
C ALA A 64 -1.92 23.73 -21.18
#